data_AF-A0A2Z6CUT6-F1
#
_entry.id   AF-A0A2Z6CUT6-F1
#
_cell.length_a   1.000
_cell.length_b   1.000
_cell.length_c   1.000
_cell.angle_alpha   90.00
_cell.angle_beta   90.00
_cell.angle_gamma   90.00
#
_symmetry.space_group_name_H-M   'P 1'
#
loop_
_entity.id
_entity.type
_entity.pdbx_description
1 polymer ?
#
loop_
_entity_poly.entity_id
_entity_poly.type
_entity_poly.pdbx_seq_one_letter_code
_entity_poly.pdbx_strand_id
1 'polypeptide(L)'
;MAGTVAEIQVKEGDSVKAGQTLLILDSELVKSELQQAQDKLEGQLNRLTQLNSAKNQLFVSSATQEQQNQSQQLEKQSQIEQFRQNLQLITNNFNLHKEEGIAQLNQAKQTIIQHEKAKKLAEVSLAIAQRELERYQKAFQDGIAAEVNVVEKEDALQERIKFHE
;
A
#
# COMPACT_ATOMS: atom_id res chain seq x y z
N MET A 1 49.60 23.69 -64.83
CA MET A 1 48.86 24.87 -64.37
C MET A 1 48.94 25.92 -65.48
N ALA A 2 47.83 26.18 -66.16
CA ALA A 2 47.68 27.36 -67.00
C ALA A 2 46.92 28.38 -66.13
N GLY A 3 47.44 29.59 -66.00
CA GLY A 3 46.85 30.63 -65.16
C GLY A 3 47.07 32.00 -65.79
N THR A 4 46.17 32.93 -65.50
CA THR A 4 46.26 34.31 -65.98
C THR A 4 47.32 35.04 -65.17
N VAL A 5 48.24 35.76 -65.84
CA VAL A 5 49.23 36.58 -65.16
C VAL A 5 48.56 37.87 -64.68
N ALA A 6 48.62 38.13 -63.36
CA ALA A 6 48.09 39.35 -62.76
C ALA A 6 49.12 40.49 -62.77
N GLU A 7 50.38 40.17 -62.52
CA GLU A 7 51.47 41.16 -62.49
C GLU A 7 52.81 40.50 -62.88
N ILE A 8 53.65 41.22 -63.62
CA ILE A 8 55.04 40.84 -63.90
C ILE A 8 55.95 41.88 -63.24
N GLN A 9 56.84 41.43 -62.35
CA GLN A 9 57.64 42.31 -61.50
C GLN A 9 59.10 42.47 -61.94
N VAL A 10 59.46 41.89 -63.10
CA VAL A 10 60.81 41.94 -63.66
C VAL A 10 60.77 42.33 -65.14
N LYS A 11 61.82 43.00 -65.63
CA LYS A 11 61.98 43.34 -67.04
C LYS A 11 63.02 42.43 -67.70
N GLU A 12 62.97 42.35 -69.03
CA GLU A 12 63.92 41.57 -69.80
C GLU A 12 65.35 42.13 -69.60
N GLY A 13 66.27 41.27 -69.17
CA GLY A 13 67.66 41.63 -68.85
C GLY A 13 67.96 41.90 -67.38
N ASP A 14 66.96 41.90 -66.49
CA ASP A 14 67.17 42.08 -65.05
C ASP A 14 67.86 40.85 -64.41
N SER A 15 68.87 41.08 -63.57
CA SER A 15 69.51 40.02 -62.77
C SER A 15 68.67 39.73 -61.52
N VAL A 16 68.16 38.50 -61.41
CA VAL A 16 67.27 38.09 -60.31
C VAL A 16 67.98 37.22 -59.27
N LYS A 17 67.56 37.32 -58.02
CA LYS A 17 68.06 36.47 -56.91
C LYS A 17 67.15 35.26 -56.69
N ALA A 18 67.71 34.17 -56.17
CA ALA A 18 66.91 33.00 -55.79
C ALA A 18 65.84 33.41 -54.76
N GLY A 19 64.59 33.01 -55.00
CA GLY A 19 63.42 33.38 -54.18
C GLY A 19 62.77 34.73 -54.53
N GLN A 20 63.31 35.48 -55.49
CA GLN A 20 62.68 36.71 -55.98
C GLN A 20 61.41 36.36 -56.77
N THR A 21 60.28 36.97 -56.39
CA THR A 21 59.03 36.88 -57.13
C THR A 21 59.20 37.53 -58.51
N LEU A 22 58.96 36.75 -59.56
CA LEU A 22 59.08 37.22 -60.93
C LEU A 22 57.73 37.66 -61.51
N LEU A 23 56.67 36.93 -61.13
CA LEU A 23 55.31 37.15 -61.58
C LEU A 23 54.31 36.73 -60.49
N ILE A 24 53.14 37.36 -60.50
CA ILE A 24 51.99 36.99 -59.69
C ILE A 24 50.91 36.48 -60.64
N LEU A 25 50.38 35.30 -60.33
CA LEU A 25 49.22 34.74 -61.04
C LEU A 25 47.93 35.25 -60.39
N ASP A 26 46.90 35.43 -61.22
CA ASP A 26 45.55 35.68 -60.72
C ASP A 26 45.09 34.49 -59.87
N SER A 27 44.58 34.81 -58.69
CA SER A 27 44.21 33.85 -57.65
C SER A 27 42.75 33.99 -57.21
N GLU A 28 41.94 34.79 -57.91
CA GLU A 28 40.52 34.99 -57.54
C GLU A 28 39.73 33.68 -57.48
N LEU A 29 39.97 32.75 -58.41
CA LEU A 29 39.35 31.42 -58.36
C LEU A 29 39.76 30.63 -57.11
N VAL A 30 41.05 30.63 -56.77
CA VAL A 30 41.59 29.92 -55.60
C VAL A 30 41.11 30.54 -54.29
N LYS A 31 41.02 31.87 -54.22
CA LYS A 31 40.44 32.59 -53.06
C LYS A 31 38.96 32.27 -52.91
N SER A 32 38.21 32.22 -54.01
CA SER A 32 36.79 31.87 -54.00
C SER A 32 36.57 30.43 -53.52
N GLU A 33 37.37 29.48 -54.00
CA GLU A 33 37.35 28.08 -53.53
C GLU A 33 37.69 27.97 -52.04
N LEU A 34 38.70 28.71 -51.58
CA LEU A 34 39.08 28.75 -50.16
C LEU A 34 37.95 29.32 -49.29
N GLN A 35 37.32 30.42 -49.71
CA GLN A 35 36.18 31.00 -49.01
C GLN A 35 35.02 30.00 -48.95
N GLN A 36 34.70 29.34 -50.07
CA GLN A 36 33.63 28.34 -50.11
C GLN A 36 33.91 27.14 -49.18
N ALA A 37 35.18 26.73 -49.07
CA ALA A 37 35.59 25.67 -48.14
C ALA A 37 35.47 26.11 -46.68
N GLN A 38 35.82 27.36 -46.36
CA GLN A 38 35.67 27.94 -45.03
C GLN A 38 34.19 28.04 -44.63
N ASP A 39 33.33 28.54 -45.52
CA ASP A 39 31.88 28.63 -45.27
C ASP A 39 31.27 27.25 -45.02
N LYS A 40 31.69 26.23 -45.77
CA LYS A 40 31.26 24.83 -45.55
C LYS A 40 31.71 24.31 -44.18
N LEU A 41 32.95 24.59 -43.78
CA LEU A 41 33.48 24.17 -42.49
C LEU A 41 32.70 24.81 -41.34
N GLU A 42 32.42 26.11 -41.43
CA GLU A 42 31.61 26.82 -40.45
C GLU A 42 30.21 26.22 -40.34
N GLY A 43 29.57 25.92 -41.48
CA GLY A 43 28.28 25.23 -41.52
C GLY A 43 28.30 23.86 -40.82
N GLN A 44 29.37 23.07 -41.03
CA GLN A 44 29.55 21.78 -40.37
C GLN A 44 29.77 21.90 -38.86
N LEU A 45 30.56 22.88 -38.41
CA LEU A 45 30.79 23.16 -36.99
C LEU A 45 29.50 23.57 -36.27
N ASN A 46 28.68 24.40 -36.93
CA ASN A 46 27.37 24.79 -36.42
C ASN A 46 26.43 23.58 -36.31
N ARG A 47 26.42 22.69 -37.32
CA ARG A 47 25.64 21.46 -37.28
C ARG A 47 26.08 20.52 -36.17
N LEU A 48 27.39 20.37 -35.95
CA LEU A 48 27.94 19.56 -34.88
C LEU A 48 27.51 20.07 -33.49
N THR A 49 27.56 21.39 -33.29
CA THR A 49 27.09 22.02 -32.04
C THR A 49 25.61 21.76 -31.80
N GLN A 50 24.77 21.89 -32.83
CA GLN A 50 23.34 21.58 -32.73
C GLN A 50 23.08 20.11 -32.38
N LEU A 51 23.81 19.18 -33.02
CA LEU A 51 23.68 17.74 -32.75
C LEU A 51 24.12 17.39 -31.32
N ASN A 52 25.20 18.00 -30.82
CA ASN A 52 25.65 17.78 -29.44
C ASN A 52 24.62 18.27 -28.42
N SER A 53 24.04 19.45 -28.64
CA SER A 53 22.97 19.97 -27.78
C SER A 53 21.74 19.07 -27.79
N ALA A 54 21.28 18.62 -28.97
CA ALA A 54 20.16 17.70 -29.09
C ALA A 54 20.43 16.35 -28.40
N LYS A 55 21.64 15.79 -28.56
CA LYS A 55 22.07 14.56 -27.88
C LYS A 55 22.01 14.70 -26.36
N ASN A 56 22.51 15.82 -25.82
CA ASN A 56 22.49 16.07 -24.38
C ASN A 56 21.06 16.20 -23.84
N GLN A 57 20.18 16.88 -24.57
CA GLN A 57 18.76 16.99 -24.22
C GLN A 57 18.07 15.63 -24.20
N LEU A 58 18.30 14.79 -25.21
CA LEU A 58 17.75 13.43 -25.26
C LEU A 58 18.25 12.57 -24.11
N PHE A 59 19.55 12.65 -23.78
CA PHE A 59 20.12 11.91 -22.66
C PHE A 59 19.47 12.30 -21.33
N VAL A 60 19.36 13.60 -21.04
CA VAL A 60 18.72 14.10 -19.82
C VAL A 60 17.25 13.70 -19.76
N SER A 61 16.53 13.82 -20.88
CA SER A 61 15.12 13.44 -20.94
C SER A 61 14.93 11.94 -20.71
N SER A 62 15.80 11.09 -21.25
CA SER A 62 15.74 9.64 -21.06
C SER A 62 16.00 9.26 -19.60
N ALA A 63 17.07 9.80 -19.00
CA ALA A 63 17.40 9.54 -17.60
C ALA A 63 16.28 10.02 -16.65
N THR A 64 15.70 11.18 -16.93
CA THR A 64 14.55 11.71 -16.17
C THR A 64 13.32 10.81 -16.32
N GLN A 65 13.03 10.33 -17.53
CA GLN A 65 11.91 9.43 -17.76
C GLN A 65 12.08 8.09 -17.05
N GLU A 66 13.29 7.51 -17.08
CA GLU A 66 13.60 6.28 -16.35
C GLU A 66 13.42 6.45 -14.84
N GLN A 67 13.93 7.55 -14.28
CA GLN A 67 13.77 7.87 -12.86
C GLN A 67 12.28 8.05 -12.50
N GLN A 68 11.50 8.76 -13.32
CA GLN A 68 10.07 8.93 -13.12
C GLN A 68 9.33 7.60 -13.17
N ASN A 69 9.66 6.73 -14.13
CA ASN A 69 9.07 5.40 -14.26
C ASN A 69 9.36 4.55 -13.01
N GLN A 70 10.61 4.55 -12.54
CA GLN A 70 10.98 3.82 -11.32
C GLN A 70 10.24 4.35 -10.09
N SER A 71 10.14 5.67 -9.94
CA SER A 71 9.38 6.29 -8.84
C SER A 71 7.91 5.89 -8.88
N GLN A 72 7.28 5.93 -10.05
CA GLN A 72 5.87 5.52 -10.20
C GLN A 72 5.67 4.03 -9.92
N GLN A 73 6.63 3.17 -10.28
CA GLN A 73 6.56 1.75 -9.95
C GLN A 73 6.64 1.52 -8.43
N LEU A 74 7.55 2.21 -7.74
CA LEU A 74 7.69 2.12 -6.29
C LEU A 74 6.44 2.64 -5.57
N GLU A 75 5.88 3.76 -6.04
CA GLU A 75 4.63 4.31 -5.50
C GLU A 75 3.48 3.31 -5.64
N LYS A 76 3.30 2.72 -6.83
CA LYS A 76 2.28 1.68 -7.06
C LYS A 76 2.49 0.44 -6.19
N GLN A 77 3.75 0.01 -6.00
CA GLN A 77 4.06 -1.11 -5.11
C GLN A 77 3.67 -0.80 -3.66
N SER A 78 4.02 0.39 -3.17
CA SER A 78 3.63 0.86 -1.83
C SER A 78 2.10 0.90 -1.67
N GLN A 79 1.36 1.40 -2.66
CA GLN A 79 -0.11 1.37 -2.65
C GLN A 79 -0.64 -0.06 -2.58
N ILE A 80 -0.11 -1.00 -3.38
CA ILE A 80 -0.50 -2.42 -3.35
C ILE A 80 -0.22 -3.03 -1.97
N GLU A 81 0.92 -2.72 -1.36
CA GLU A 81 1.27 -3.20 -0.01
C GLU A 81 0.29 -2.66 1.05
N GLN A 82 -0.06 -1.37 0.99
CA GLN A 82 -1.08 -0.79 1.86
C GLN A 82 -2.44 -1.47 1.71
N PHE A 83 -2.88 -1.74 0.46
CA PHE A 83 -4.11 -2.48 0.21
C PHE A 83 -4.06 -3.91 0.77
N ARG A 84 -2.94 -4.61 0.61
CA ARG A 84 -2.75 -5.95 1.18
C ARG A 84 -2.84 -5.95 2.70
N GLN A 85 -2.17 -5.00 3.36
CA GLN A 85 -2.23 -4.85 4.81
C GLN A 85 -3.66 -4.56 5.29
N ASN A 86 -4.37 -3.67 4.59
CA ASN A 86 -5.77 -3.36 4.92
C ASN A 86 -6.67 -4.60 4.78
N LEU A 87 -6.55 -5.35 3.68
CA LEU A 87 -7.30 -6.59 3.49
C LEU A 87 -7.01 -7.62 4.58
N GLN A 88 -5.76 -7.75 5.03
CA GLN A 88 -5.40 -8.62 6.15
C GLN A 88 -6.07 -8.17 7.45
N LEU A 89 -6.07 -6.87 7.75
CA LEU A 89 -6.75 -6.33 8.93
C LEU A 89 -8.26 -6.62 8.91
N ILE A 90 -8.93 -6.37 7.78
CA ILE A 90 -10.36 -6.66 7.60
C ILE A 90 -10.64 -8.15 7.81
N THR A 91 -9.82 -9.03 7.22
CA THR A 91 -9.97 -10.48 7.34
C THR A 91 -9.81 -10.94 8.78
N ASN A 92 -8.80 -10.44 9.47
CA ASN A 92 -8.54 -10.77 10.87
C ASN A 92 -9.68 -10.29 11.77
N ASN A 93 -10.16 -9.06 11.57
CA ASN A 93 -11.28 -8.51 12.35
C ASN A 93 -12.58 -9.29 12.09
N PHE A 94 -12.85 -9.68 10.85
CA PHE A 94 -14.00 -10.54 10.53
C PHE A 94 -13.93 -11.89 11.25
N ASN A 95 -12.76 -12.55 11.22
CA ASN A 95 -12.56 -13.82 11.91
C ASN A 95 -12.71 -13.68 13.43
N LEU A 96 -12.14 -12.62 14.01
CA LEU A 96 -12.30 -12.30 15.44
C LEU A 96 -13.77 -12.14 15.81
N HIS A 97 -14.54 -11.33 15.07
CA HIS A 97 -15.96 -11.14 15.35
C HIS A 97 -16.78 -12.42 15.20
N LYS A 98 -16.42 -13.28 14.24
CA LYS A 98 -17.02 -14.60 14.10
C LYS A 98 -16.75 -15.48 15.33
N GLU A 99 -15.50 -15.51 15.80
CA GLU A 99 -15.10 -16.28 16.99
C GLU A 99 -15.77 -15.73 18.26
N GLU A 100 -15.84 -14.41 18.42
CA GLU A 100 -16.58 -13.74 19.50
C GLU A 100 -18.05 -14.12 19.49
N GLY A 101 -18.70 -14.11 18.32
CA GLY A 101 -20.10 -14.52 18.18
C GLY A 101 -20.34 -15.98 18.55
N ILE A 102 -19.42 -16.88 18.18
CA ILE A 102 -19.48 -18.30 18.58
C ILE A 102 -19.29 -18.44 20.10
N ALA A 103 -18.36 -17.69 20.69
CA ALA A 103 -18.13 -17.72 22.14
C ALA A 103 -19.37 -17.24 22.91
N GLN A 104 -19.99 -16.14 22.48
CA GLN A 104 -21.23 -15.62 23.06
C GLN A 104 -22.38 -16.64 22.94
N LEU A 105 -22.53 -17.28 21.77
CA LEU A 105 -23.53 -18.33 21.58
C LEU A 105 -23.31 -19.51 22.53
N ASN A 106 -22.05 -19.95 22.72
CA ASN A 106 -21.72 -21.04 23.63
C ASN A 106 -22.00 -20.66 25.09
N GLN A 107 -21.67 -19.43 25.49
CA GLN A 107 -22.02 -18.92 26.81
C GLN A 107 -23.53 -18.90 27.03
N ALA A 108 -24.30 -18.37 26.08
CA ALA A 108 -25.76 -18.33 26.16
C ALA A 108 -26.36 -19.74 26.29
N LYS A 109 -25.88 -20.71 25.51
CA LYS A 109 -26.29 -22.13 25.63
C LYS A 109 -25.99 -22.69 27.01
N GLN A 110 -24.80 -22.44 27.54
CA GLN A 110 -24.41 -22.93 28.86
C GLN A 110 -25.27 -22.31 29.96
N THR A 111 -25.58 -21.01 29.86
CA THR A 111 -26.47 -20.29 30.76
C THR A 111 -27.88 -20.89 30.74
N ILE A 112 -28.43 -21.18 29.55
CA ILE A 112 -29.73 -21.86 29.41
C ILE A 112 -29.70 -23.22 30.12
N ILE A 113 -28.69 -24.05 29.86
CA ILE A 113 -28.54 -25.37 30.51
C ILE A 113 -28.47 -25.23 32.03
N GLN A 114 -27.76 -24.21 32.54
CA GLN A 114 -27.67 -23.94 33.97
C GLN A 114 -29.02 -23.53 34.54
N HIS A 115 -29.77 -22.65 33.87
CA HIS A 115 -31.11 -22.24 34.30
C HIS A 115 -32.10 -23.41 34.26
N GLU A 116 -32.07 -24.26 33.24
CA GLU A 116 -32.91 -25.46 33.17
C GLU A 116 -32.62 -26.41 34.33
N LYS A 117 -31.34 -26.65 34.64
CA LYS A 117 -30.93 -27.46 35.81
C LYS A 117 -31.39 -26.82 37.12
N ALA A 118 -31.18 -25.51 37.28
CA ALA A 118 -31.59 -24.78 38.48
C ALA A 118 -33.11 -24.84 38.67
N LYS A 119 -33.88 -24.64 37.60
CA LYS A 119 -35.34 -24.76 37.60
C LYS A 119 -35.78 -26.16 38.03
N LYS A 120 -35.22 -27.21 37.43
CA LYS A 120 -35.52 -28.59 37.81
C LYS A 120 -35.21 -28.89 39.28
N LEU A 121 -34.09 -28.38 39.78
CA LEU A 121 -33.73 -28.51 41.20
C LEU A 121 -34.73 -27.77 42.11
N ALA A 122 -35.16 -26.57 41.73
CA ALA A 122 -36.17 -25.80 42.46
C ALA A 122 -37.52 -26.53 42.49
N GLU A 123 -37.98 -27.08 41.36
CA GLU A 123 -39.20 -27.88 41.27
C GLU A 123 -39.14 -29.12 42.18
N VAL A 124 -38.02 -29.85 42.19
CA VAL A 124 -37.82 -31.01 43.08
C VAL A 124 -37.85 -30.58 44.54
N SER A 125 -37.18 -29.48 44.88
CA SER A 125 -37.15 -28.94 46.25
C SER A 125 -38.54 -28.55 46.74
N LEU A 126 -39.33 -27.89 45.88
CA LEU A 126 -40.71 -27.51 46.16
C LEU A 126 -41.59 -28.75 46.42
N ALA A 127 -41.49 -29.77 45.56
CA ALA A 127 -42.25 -31.01 45.72
C ALA A 127 -41.88 -31.76 47.02
N ILE A 128 -40.60 -31.73 47.43
CA ILE A 128 -40.17 -32.30 48.72
C ILE A 128 -40.78 -31.53 49.89
N ALA A 129 -40.73 -30.20 49.86
CA ALA A 129 -41.32 -29.36 50.91
C ALA A 129 -42.83 -29.57 51.05
N GLN A 130 -43.56 -29.68 49.94
CA GLN A 130 -44.99 -30.00 49.93
C GLN A 130 -45.27 -31.35 50.60
N ARG A 131 -44.56 -32.41 50.19
CA ARG A 131 -44.72 -33.75 50.79
C ARG A 131 -44.37 -33.78 52.27
N GLU A 132 -43.36 -33.02 52.67
CA GLU A 132 -42.95 -32.95 54.07
C GLU A 132 -44.04 -32.26 54.91
N LEU A 133 -44.59 -31.16 54.43
CA LEU A 133 -45.73 -30.50 55.08
C LEU A 133 -46.92 -31.45 55.25
N GLU A 134 -47.34 -32.14 54.18
CA GLU A 134 -48.43 -33.14 54.24
C GLU A 134 -48.16 -34.22 55.31
N ARG A 135 -46.92 -34.72 55.39
CA ARG A 135 -46.51 -35.72 56.39
C ARG A 135 -46.65 -35.17 57.81
N TYR A 136 -46.22 -33.94 58.05
CA TYR A 136 -46.30 -33.32 59.38
C TYR A 136 -47.74 -32.96 59.77
N GLN A 137 -48.57 -32.52 58.82
CA GLN A 137 -50.00 -32.32 59.05
C GLN A 137 -50.69 -33.61 59.50
N LYS A 138 -50.39 -34.74 58.83
CA LYS A 138 -50.91 -36.05 59.25
C LYS A 138 -50.39 -36.47 60.63
N ALA A 139 -49.09 -36.32 60.88
CA ALA A 139 -48.50 -36.64 62.18
C ALA A 139 -49.07 -35.80 63.33
N PHE A 140 -49.45 -34.54 63.08
CA PHE A 140 -50.15 -33.69 64.03
C PHE A 140 -51.57 -34.18 64.30
N GLN A 141 -52.33 -34.56 63.26
CA GLN A 141 -53.66 -35.15 63.40
C GLN A 141 -53.64 -36.45 64.22
N ASP A 142 -52.59 -37.26 64.05
CA ASP A 142 -52.36 -38.50 64.80
C ASP A 142 -51.80 -38.25 66.23
N GLY A 143 -51.57 -36.99 66.62
CA GLY A 143 -51.05 -36.60 67.95
C GLY A 143 -49.55 -36.86 68.16
N ILE A 144 -48.81 -37.17 67.10
CA ILE A 144 -47.39 -37.54 67.12
C ILE A 144 -46.47 -36.30 67.04
N ALA A 145 -46.91 -35.26 66.33
CA ALA A 145 -46.16 -34.01 66.15
C ALA A 145 -46.89 -32.83 66.81
N ALA A 146 -46.15 -31.79 67.19
CA ALA A 146 -46.71 -30.52 67.69
C ALA A 146 -47.09 -29.57 66.53
N GLU A 147 -48.07 -28.69 66.77
CA GLU A 147 -48.56 -27.69 65.79
C GLU A 147 -47.43 -26.78 65.27
N VAL A 148 -46.50 -26.38 66.15
CA VAL A 148 -45.34 -25.56 65.80
C VAL A 148 -44.49 -26.19 64.68
N ASN A 149 -44.37 -27.52 64.66
CA ASN A 149 -43.61 -28.22 63.61
C ASN A 149 -44.32 -28.15 62.25
N VAL A 150 -45.66 -28.03 62.24
CA VAL A 150 -46.42 -27.87 61.00
C VAL A 150 -46.21 -26.46 60.44
N VAL A 151 -46.33 -25.44 61.29
CA VAL A 151 -46.11 -24.04 60.94
C VAL A 151 -44.70 -23.81 60.37
N GLU A 152 -43.67 -24.39 60.99
CA GLU A 152 -42.30 -24.32 60.46
C GLU A 152 -42.16 -24.90 59.03
N LYS A 153 -42.90 -25.98 58.72
CA LYS A 153 -42.88 -26.58 57.38
C LYS A 153 -43.72 -25.77 56.37
N GLU A 154 -44.77 -25.10 56.82
CA GLU A 154 -45.53 -24.14 56.00
C GLU A 154 -44.66 -22.94 55.63
N ASP A 155 -43.94 -22.35 56.58
CA ASP A 155 -43.01 -21.25 56.34
C ASP A 155 -41.90 -21.66 55.37
N ALA A 156 -41.29 -22.84 55.58
CA ALA A 156 -40.29 -23.38 54.66
C ALA A 156 -40.84 -23.59 53.25
N LEU A 157 -42.09 -24.03 53.10
CA LEU A 157 -42.74 -24.16 51.79
C LEU A 157 -42.96 -22.79 51.13
N GLN A 158 -43.45 -21.80 51.88
CA GLN A 158 -43.66 -20.44 51.39
C GLN A 158 -42.35 -19.80 50.92
N GLU A 159 -41.24 -20.02 51.62
CA GLU A 159 -39.92 -19.60 51.15
C GLU A 159 -39.56 -20.23 49.81
N ARG A 160 -39.76 -21.55 49.63
CA ARG A 160 -39.46 -22.23 48.36
C ARG A 160 -40.32 -21.75 47.20
N ILE A 161 -41.58 -21.39 47.45
CA ILE A 161 -42.48 -20.79 46.44
C ILE A 161 -41.97 -19.42 46.01
N LYS A 162 -41.58 -18.55 46.96
CA LYS A 162 -41.01 -17.23 46.65
C LYS A 162 -39.72 -17.29 45.84
N PHE A 163 -38.92 -18.34 46.00
CA PHE A 163 -37.70 -18.56 45.20
C PHE A 163 -37.98 -19.19 43.82
N HIS A 164 -39.23 -19.55 43.52
CA HIS A 164 -39.65 -20.16 42.26
C HIS A 164 -40.33 -19.17 41.29
N GLU A 165 -40.87 -18.06 41.79
CA GLU A 165 -41.42 -16.92 41.00
C GLU A 165 -40.31 -16.02 40.42
#